data_AF-A0AAV9CTC1-F1
#
_entry.id   AF-A0AAV9CTC1-F1
#
_cell.length_a   1.000
_cell.length_b   1.000
_cell.length_c   1.000
_cell.angle_alpha   90.00
_cell.angle_beta   90.00
_cell.angle_gamma   90.00
#
_symmetry.space_group_name_H-M   'P 1'
#
loop_
_entity.id
_entity.type
_entity.pdbx_description
1 polymer ?
#
loop_
_entity_poly.entity_id
_entity_poly.type
_entity_poly.pdbx_seq_one_letter_code
_entity_poly.pdbx_strand_id
1 'polypeptide(L)'
;MHAILEVGRNKGLAHMHMHMYECEGPLSYKGMLCAGILVEFENELALGPRVLREWFCQVFQELFNPGNALFIASPIDWRRFFPNPEQIHHFD
;
A
#
# COMPACT_ATOMS: atom_id res chain seq x y z
N MET A 1 18.32 10.33 -5.40
CA MET A 1 17.87 10.31 -4.00
C MET A 1 16.72 9.32 -3.95
N HIS A 2 16.85 8.19 -3.25
CA HIS A 2 15.75 7.25 -3.07
C HIS A 2 15.06 7.57 -1.75
N ALA A 3 13.73 7.59 -1.74
CA ALA A 3 12.98 7.70 -0.49
C ALA A 3 12.95 6.32 0.17
N ILE A 4 13.34 6.25 1.43
CA ILE A 4 13.16 5.07 2.28
C ILE A 4 11.88 5.29 3.08
N LEU A 5 10.97 4.32 2.98
CA LEU A 5 9.76 4.25 3.79
C LEU A 5 10.03 3.32 4.97
N GLU A 6 10.08 3.88 6.16
CA GLU A 6 10.08 3.12 7.40
C GLU A 6 8.64 2.71 7.75
N VAL A 7 8.40 1.41 7.93
CA VAL A 7 7.05 0.87 8.12
C VAL A 7 6.95 -0.15 9.24
N GLY A 8 5.87 -0.10 10.02
CA GLY A 8 5.56 -1.15 10.99
C GLY A 8 4.97 -2.41 10.32
N ARG A 9 5.29 -3.59 10.85
CA ARG A 9 4.91 -4.91 10.29
C ARG A 9 3.40 -5.22 10.15
N ASN A 10 2.52 -4.38 10.66
CA ASN A 10 1.06 -4.57 10.63
C ASN A 10 0.33 -3.27 10.24
N LYS A 11 1.01 -2.39 9.53
CA LYS A 11 0.49 -1.07 9.14
C LYS A 11 0.63 -0.85 7.64
N GLY A 12 0.64 -1.92 6.83
CA GLY A 12 1.01 -1.85 5.42
C GLY A 12 0.18 -0.81 4.66
N LEU A 13 -1.14 -0.95 4.70
CA LEU A 13 -2.09 -0.08 4.01
C LEU A 13 -2.18 1.31 4.66
N ALA A 14 -2.15 1.40 5.98
CA ALA A 14 -2.20 2.67 6.70
C ALA A 14 -0.94 3.54 6.47
N HIS A 15 0.25 2.94 6.51
CA HIS A 15 1.50 3.63 6.16
C HIS A 15 1.57 3.94 4.67
N MET A 16 1.07 3.06 3.80
CA MET A 16 0.96 3.39 2.37
C MET A 16 0.07 4.62 2.19
N HIS A 17 -1.09 4.71 2.83
CA HIS A 17 -1.96 5.88 2.74
C HIS A 17 -1.25 7.14 3.27
N MET A 18 -0.73 7.10 4.49
CA MET A 18 -0.05 8.23 5.13
C MET A 18 1.15 8.71 4.30
N HIS A 19 2.05 7.83 3.86
CA HIS A 19 3.25 8.26 3.16
C HIS A 19 3.04 8.53 1.67
N MET A 20 2.01 7.97 1.02
CA MET A 20 1.76 8.22 -0.39
C MET A 20 0.81 9.41 -0.62
N TYR A 21 -0.07 9.72 0.33
CA TYR A 21 -1.08 10.77 0.18
C TYR A 21 -0.87 11.96 1.13
N GLU A 22 -0.26 11.78 2.30
CA GLU A 22 -0.08 12.84 3.31
C GLU A 22 1.37 13.34 3.42
N CYS A 23 2.34 12.74 2.73
CA CYS A 23 3.72 13.26 2.69
C CYS A 23 3.77 14.60 1.96
N GLU A 24 3.82 15.70 2.73
CA GLU A 24 4.28 17.01 2.26
C GLU A 24 5.81 17.00 2.06
N GLY A 25 6.27 16.26 1.06
CA GLY A 25 7.69 16.20 0.66
C GLY A 25 7.94 16.91 -0.68
N PRO A 26 9.20 17.26 -1.01
CA PRO A 26 9.55 17.94 -2.25
C PRO A 26 9.33 17.10 -3.52
N LEU A 27 9.03 15.81 -3.37
CA LEU A 27 8.67 14.91 -4.46
C LEU A 27 7.18 14.58 -4.30
N SER A 28 6.37 14.84 -5.33
CA SER A 28 5.01 14.31 -5.35
C SER A 28 5.04 12.78 -5.25
N TYR A 29 3.94 12.15 -4.83
CA TYR A 29 3.79 10.69 -4.79
C TYR A 29 4.21 10.01 -6.11
N LYS A 30 3.99 10.69 -7.24
CA LYS A 30 4.45 10.28 -8.57
C LYS A 30 5.98 10.29 -8.68
N GLY A 31 6.63 11.32 -8.16
CA GLY A 31 8.09 11.42 -8.06
C GLY A 31 8.70 10.31 -7.22
N MET A 32 8.08 9.94 -6.09
CA MET A 32 8.53 8.82 -5.25
C MET A 32 8.40 7.47 -5.95
N LEU A 33 7.27 7.21 -6.62
CA LEU A 33 7.08 5.98 -7.41
C LEU A 33 8.08 5.88 -8.57
N CYS A 34 8.33 6.98 -9.29
CA CYS A 34 9.27 7.01 -10.39
C CYS A 34 10.73 6.88 -9.95
N ALA A 35 11.08 7.36 -8.75
CA ALA A 35 12.42 7.25 -8.20
C ALA A 35 12.72 5.85 -7.60
N GLY A 36 11.71 5.00 -7.47
CA GLY A 36 11.80 3.70 -6.82
C GLY A 36 11.65 3.82 -5.30
N ILE A 37 10.83 2.93 -4.74
CA ILE A 37 10.54 2.83 -3.32
C ILE A 37 11.52 1.87 -2.66
N LEU A 38 12.19 2.32 -1.60
CA LEU A 38 12.87 1.44 -0.66
C LEU A 38 12.02 1.35 0.61
N VAL A 39 11.93 0.16 1.20
CA VAL A 39 11.17 -0.07 2.43
C VAL A 39 12.08 -0.73 3.44
N GLU A 40 12.01 -0.25 4.67
CA GLU A 40 12.57 -0.90 5.86
C GLU A 40 11.45 -1.12 6.88
N PHE A 41 11.50 -2.27 7.56
CA PHE A 41 10.62 -2.49 8.71
C PHE A 41 11.24 -1.84 9.94
N GLU A 42 10.41 -1.14 10.73
CA GLU A 42 10.84 -0.52 11.99
C GLU A 42 11.63 -1.52 12.85
N ASN A 43 12.82 -1.11 13.30
CA ASN A 43 13.74 -1.93 14.11
C ASN A 43 14.38 -3.13 13.37
N GLU A 44 14.35 -3.16 12.04
CA GLU A 44 15.01 -4.20 11.26
C GLU A 44 16.07 -3.64 10.32
N LEU A 45 17.27 -4.20 10.42
CA LEU A 45 18.38 -3.89 9.52
C LEU A 45 18.25 -4.69 8.22
N ALA A 46 17.12 -4.54 7.54
CA ALA A 46 16.83 -5.24 6.30
C ALA A 46 16.32 -4.25 5.25
N LEU A 47 17.07 -4.15 4.16
CA LEU A 47 16.70 -3.42 2.95
C LEU A 47 16.81 -4.35 1.75
N GLY A 48 16.04 -4.06 0.71
CA GLY A 48 16.20 -4.66 -0.60
C GLY A 48 14.96 -5.36 -1.15
N PRO A 49 15.08 -6.04 -2.30
CA PRO A 49 13.94 -6.54 -3.06
C PRO A 49 13.03 -7.52 -2.30
N ARG A 50 13.59 -8.27 -1.35
CA ARG A 50 12.82 -9.19 -0.51
C ARG A 50 11.90 -8.45 0.45
N VAL A 51 12.42 -7.41 1.11
CA VAL A 51 11.68 -6.58 2.07
C VAL A 51 10.56 -5.85 1.35
N LEU A 52 10.86 -5.26 0.18
CA LEU A 52 9.86 -4.61 -0.65
C LEU A 52 8.74 -5.57 -1.08
N ARG A 53 9.08 -6.79 -1.51
CA ARG A 53 8.10 -7.81 -1.90
C ARG A 53 7.20 -8.20 -0.72
N GLU A 54 7.80 -8.39 0.44
CA GLU A 54 7.08 -8.75 1.67
C GLU A 54 6.10 -7.65 2.08
N TRP A 55 6.56 -6.40 2.06
CA TRP A 55 5.71 -5.25 2.33
C TRP A 55 4.53 -5.15 1.35
N PHE A 56 4.77 -5.30 0.05
CA PHE A 56 3.69 -5.35 -0.93
C PHE A 56 2.69 -6.48 -0.65
N CYS A 57 3.15 -7.66 -0.25
CA CYS A 57 2.25 -8.75 0.13
C CYS A 57 1.34 -8.36 1.30
N GLN A 58 1.86 -7.68 2.33
CA GLN A 58 1.04 -7.20 3.46
C GLN A 58 0.02 -6.14 2.99
N VAL A 59 0.46 -5.15 2.20
CA VAL A 59 -0.42 -4.12 1.63
C VAL A 59 -1.57 -4.76 0.84
N PHE A 60 -1.28 -5.70 -0.05
CA PHE A 60 -2.32 -6.35 -0.85
C PHE A 60 -3.25 -7.25 -0.02
N GLN A 61 -2.73 -7.92 1.01
CA GLN A 61 -3.56 -8.69 1.94
C GLN A 61 -4.56 -7.78 2.67
N GLU A 62 -4.12 -6.60 3.11
CA GLU A 62 -5.00 -5.61 3.75
C GLU A 62 -5.97 -4.97 2.74
N LEU A 63 -5.50 -4.64 1.53
CA LEU A 63 -6.31 -4.02 0.47
C LEU A 63 -7.48 -4.93 0.04
N PHE A 64 -7.22 -6.22 -0.09
CA PHE A 64 -8.21 -7.23 -0.48
C PHE A 64 -8.82 -7.96 0.72
N ASN A 65 -8.57 -7.50 1.95
CA ASN A 65 -9.21 -8.05 3.13
C ASN A 65 -10.73 -7.76 3.09
N PRO A 66 -11.60 -8.78 3.10
CA PRO A 66 -13.05 -8.57 3.10
C PRO A 66 -13.53 -7.71 4.27
N GLY A 67 -12.81 -7.69 5.40
CA GLY A 67 -13.12 -6.86 6.56
C GLY A 67 -12.92 -5.35 6.34
N ASN A 68 -12.08 -4.95 5.37
CA ASN A 68 -11.88 -3.54 5.00
C ASN A 68 -12.88 -3.06 3.93
N ALA A 69 -13.56 -3.99 3.26
CA ALA A 69 -14.61 -3.71 2.27
C ALA A 69 -14.23 -2.75 1.13
N LEU A 70 -12.94 -2.56 0.83
CA LEU A 70 -12.48 -1.67 -0.25
C LEU A 70 -12.68 -2.30 -1.63
N PHE A 71 -12.49 -3.62 -1.72
CA PHE A 71 -12.66 -4.41 -2.94
C PHE A 71 -13.53 -5.62 -2.66
N ILE A 72 -14.32 -6.00 -3.66
CA ILE A 72 -15.15 -7.21 -3.65
C ILE A 72 -14.60 -8.21 -4.67
N ALA A 73 -14.52 -9.49 -4.28
CA ALA A 73 -14.13 -10.55 -5.19
C ALA A 73 -15.24 -10.82 -6.22
N SER A 74 -14.88 -11.11 -7.46
CA SER A 74 -15.85 -11.55 -8.46
C SER A 74 -16.45 -12.90 -8.04
N PRO A 75 -17.79 -13.07 -8.10
CA PRO A 75 -18.40 -14.37 -7.87
C PRO A 75 -18.12 -15.36 -9.03
N ILE A 76 -17.64 -14.87 -10.17
CA ILE A 76 -17.41 -15.66 -11.39
C ILE A 76 -15.92 -16.02 -11.55
N ASP A 77 -15.02 -15.10 -11.19
CA ASP A 77 -13.58 -15.28 -11.31
C ASP A 77 -12.88 -14.84 -10.01
N TRP A 78 -12.58 -15.80 -9.15
CA TRP A 78 -11.91 -15.59 -7.85
C TRP A 78 -10.54 -14.91 -7.92
N ARG A 79 -9.95 -14.75 -9.12
CA ARG A 79 -8.71 -13.99 -9.33
C ARG A 79 -8.97 -12.51 -9.60
N ARG A 80 -10.23 -12.10 -9.76
CA ARG A 80 -10.63 -10.72 -10.03
C ARG A 80 -11.27 -10.08 -8.82
N PHE A 81 -10.91 -8.83 -8.60
CA PHE A 81 -11.49 -7.97 -7.59
C PHE A 81 -11.97 -6.68 -8.28
N PHE A 82 -13.07 -6.14 -7.79
CA PHE A 82 -13.61 -4.86 -8.22
C PHE A 82 -13.66 -3.91 -7.04
N PRO A 83 -13.50 -2.59 -7.26
CA PRO A 83 -13.81 -1.61 -6.23
C PRO A 83 -15.21 -1.86 -5.67
N ASN A 84 -15.36 -1.80 -4.35
CA ASN A 84 -16.68 -1.93 -3.74
C ASN A 84 -17.52 -0.69 -4.08
N PRO A 85 -18.65 -0.81 -4.81
CA PRO A 85 -19.46 0.35 -5.19
C PRO A 85 -19.98 1.14 -3.98
N GLU A 86 -20.21 0.47 -2.85
CA GLU A 86 -20.64 1.13 -1.60
C GLU A 86 -19.59 2.10 -1.05
N GLN A 87 -18.32 1.96 -1.43
CA GLN A 87 -17.25 2.88 -1.01
C GLN A 87 -17.04 4.03 -2.00
N ILE A 88 -17.65 3.99 -3.18
CA ILE A 88 -17.46 4.99 -4.23
C ILE A 88 -18.37 6.20 -4.03
N HIS A 89 -19.56 6.00 -3.44
CA HIS A 89 -20.58 7.05 -3.25
C HIS A 89 -20.32 8.00 -2.07
N HIS A 90 -19.25 7.79 -1.30
CA HIS A 90 -18.92 8.65 -0.15
C HIS A 90 -18.11 9.92 -0.51
N PHE A 91 -17.90 10.18 -1.81
CA PHE A 91 -17.08 11.30 -2.30
C PHE A 91 -17.86 12.33 -3.14
N ASP A 92 -19.19 12.24 -3.19
CA ASP A 92 -20.09 13.24 -3.80
C ASP A 92 -20.56 14.31 -2.79
#